data_AF-A0A972N720-F1
#
_entry.id   AF-A0A972N720-F1
#
_cell.length_a   1.000
_cell.length_b   1.000
_cell.length_c   1.000
_cell.angle_alpha   90.00
_cell.angle_beta   90.00
_cell.angle_gamma   90.00
#
_symmetry.space_group_name_H-M   'P 1'
#
loop_
_entity.id
_entity.type
_entity.pdbx_description
1 polymer ?
#
loop_
_entity_poly.entity_id
_entity_poly.type
_entity_poly.pdbx_seq_one_letter_code
_entity_poly.pdbx_strand_id
1 'polypeptide(L)'
;MGYLEHVRTSKGLSTAWRRARALVQQVGPTTQRMNRTLDAYLSLLDAFHIHPTFPTPAAVVHAHPSTTRELRSRGVEIAVHGYHHVDYTTLSPAEQEVHIEKAVTYFREQGLPLIGFRAPYLRWNTSLLDVLARHRFVYDSSLSVYWDVVDMPIPPDAHARLQRVVHFYRAQDAASEPVLPSWHGNLLLLPVSLPDDEILVDRLGLSGEAVGRVWSRILARTHEQGELFVLQLHPERFGACRDGLAHLLQEAQALSPPVWIAPLEEIARWWRSRTQLSLTLRAAGPHTWELAIPNAQRVGLLVRGVRTEPASTQWMGEWQWVSHPRVRIHSPARPTVGLGPQVPPDLARYVRDLGYLTEPVTAEHVIVLEESEGDAAARARVRAQLEESRVPLIRVNPWPGNSRSALAVTGDLDVLTWWDFLARLFLA
;
A
#
# COMPACT_ATOMS: atom_id res chain seq x y z
N MET A 1 -29.23 4.13 3.57
CA MET A 1 -29.62 5.33 2.80
C MET A 1 -29.29 5.05 1.35
N GLY A 2 -30.32 4.83 0.52
CA GLY A 2 -30.17 4.14 -0.76
C GLY A 2 -29.31 4.87 -1.79
N TYR A 3 -28.72 4.09 -2.70
CA TYR A 3 -27.90 4.52 -3.85
C TYR A 3 -28.48 5.72 -4.62
N LEU A 4 -29.81 5.80 -4.75
CA LEU A 4 -30.50 6.90 -5.44
C LEU A 4 -30.35 8.25 -4.74
N GLU A 5 -30.21 8.27 -3.42
CA GLU A 5 -29.99 9.50 -2.64
C GLU A 5 -28.50 9.89 -2.63
N HIS A 6 -27.59 8.91 -2.61
CA HIS A 6 -26.14 9.14 -2.84
C HIS A 6 -25.86 9.70 -4.25
N VAL A 7 -26.59 9.21 -5.26
CA VAL A 7 -26.56 9.75 -6.63
C VAL A 7 -27.13 11.17 -6.65
N ARG A 8 -28.28 11.43 -6.00
CA ARG A 8 -28.91 12.78 -5.97
C ARG A 8 -28.10 13.84 -5.24
N THR A 9 -27.46 13.50 -4.13
CA THR A 9 -26.80 14.46 -3.23
C THR A 9 -25.35 14.78 -3.63
N SER A 10 -24.69 13.91 -4.39
CA SER A 10 -23.28 14.10 -4.76
C SER A 10 -23.01 14.30 -6.26
N LYS A 11 -23.89 13.84 -7.16
CA LYS A 11 -23.50 13.61 -8.57
C LYS A 11 -24.67 13.90 -9.53
N GLY A 12 -24.55 14.93 -10.37
CA GLY A 12 -25.56 15.25 -11.39
C GLY A 12 -25.99 14.02 -12.19
N LEU A 13 -27.31 13.85 -12.36
CA LEU A 13 -27.98 12.67 -12.94
C LEU A 13 -27.33 12.18 -14.25
N SER A 14 -26.86 13.09 -15.10
CA SER A 14 -26.19 12.77 -16.38
C SER A 14 -24.88 11.99 -16.23
N THR A 15 -24.19 12.13 -15.11
CA THR A 15 -22.90 11.46 -14.84
C THR A 15 -23.12 10.05 -14.28
N ALA A 16 -24.16 9.86 -13.47
CA ALA A 16 -24.56 8.54 -12.97
C ALA A 16 -25.06 7.63 -14.10
N TRP A 17 -25.88 8.17 -15.02
CA TRP A 17 -26.33 7.44 -16.21
C TRP A 17 -25.19 7.05 -17.16
N ARG A 18 -24.21 7.95 -17.35
CA ARG A 18 -23.02 7.67 -18.17
C ARG A 18 -22.17 6.53 -17.58
N ARG A 19 -22.03 6.49 -16.26
CA ARG A 19 -21.30 5.42 -15.54
C ARG A 19 -22.03 4.10 -15.56
N ALA A 20 -23.33 4.10 -15.29
CA ALA A 20 -24.15 2.89 -15.41
C ALA A 20 -24.08 2.33 -16.84
N ARG A 21 -24.12 3.20 -17.86
CA ARG A 21 -23.95 2.79 -19.26
C ARG A 21 -22.54 2.27 -19.57
N ALA A 22 -21.49 2.89 -19.04
CA ALA A 22 -20.10 2.43 -19.22
C ALA A 22 -19.85 1.08 -18.54
N LEU A 23 -20.34 0.88 -17.31
CA LEU A 23 -20.33 -0.39 -16.61
C LEU A 23 -21.09 -1.47 -17.40
N VAL A 24 -22.31 -1.18 -17.84
CA VAL A 24 -23.11 -2.12 -18.67
C VAL A 24 -22.43 -2.44 -20.02
N GLN A 25 -21.61 -1.54 -20.55
CA GLN A 25 -20.80 -1.81 -21.75
C GLN A 25 -19.57 -2.67 -21.47
N GLN A 26 -19.03 -2.66 -20.25
CA GLN A 26 -17.80 -3.37 -19.87
C GLN A 26 -18.06 -4.74 -19.23
N VAL A 27 -19.21 -4.93 -18.56
CA VAL A 27 -19.70 -6.25 -18.13
C VAL A 27 -20.84 -6.75 -19.05
N GLY A 28 -21.16 -8.04 -18.98
CA GLY A 28 -22.25 -8.66 -19.75
C GLY A 28 -23.29 -9.35 -18.86
N PRO A 29 -24.31 -10.00 -19.45
CA PRO A 29 -25.25 -10.83 -18.69
C PRO A 29 -24.59 -12.10 -18.11
N THR A 30 -23.42 -12.49 -18.65
CA THR A 30 -22.58 -13.59 -18.15
C THR A 30 -21.18 -13.08 -17.82
N THR A 31 -20.39 -13.90 -17.12
CA THR A 31 -19.00 -13.58 -16.72
C THR A 31 -18.04 -13.50 -17.90
N GLN A 32 -18.42 -13.99 -19.09
CA GLN A 32 -17.53 -14.18 -20.24
C GLN A 32 -16.78 -12.90 -20.64
N ARG A 33 -17.45 -11.74 -20.62
CA ARG A 33 -16.82 -10.48 -21.00
C ARG A 33 -15.77 -10.04 -19.99
N MET A 34 -16.09 -10.12 -18.70
CA MET A 34 -15.17 -9.75 -17.63
C MET A 34 -14.01 -10.74 -17.54
N ASN A 35 -14.27 -12.05 -17.69
CA ASN A 35 -13.21 -13.06 -17.71
C ASN A 35 -12.20 -12.80 -18.85
N ARG A 36 -12.64 -12.43 -20.07
CA ARG A 36 -11.71 -12.03 -21.14
C ARG A 36 -10.86 -10.80 -20.77
N THR A 37 -11.44 -9.83 -20.09
CA THR A 37 -10.72 -8.63 -19.63
C THR A 37 -9.71 -8.99 -18.54
N LEU A 38 -10.10 -9.83 -17.58
CA LEU A 38 -9.21 -10.38 -16.55
C LEU A 38 -8.09 -11.20 -17.18
N ASP A 39 -8.37 -12.02 -18.18
CA ASP A 39 -7.37 -12.80 -18.90
C ASP A 39 -6.34 -11.91 -19.58
N ALA A 40 -6.79 -10.84 -20.24
CA ALA A 40 -5.89 -9.88 -20.88
C ALA A 40 -5.06 -9.10 -19.86
N TYR A 41 -5.66 -8.74 -18.72
CA TYR A 41 -4.96 -8.07 -17.62
C TYR A 41 -3.89 -8.99 -17.04
N LEU A 42 -4.26 -10.20 -16.61
CA LEU A 42 -3.31 -11.14 -16.03
C LEU A 42 -2.23 -11.56 -17.04
N SER A 43 -2.55 -11.70 -18.34
CA SER A 43 -1.53 -11.99 -19.36
C SER A 43 -0.50 -10.87 -19.50
N LEU A 44 -0.90 -9.61 -19.30
CA LEU A 44 0.04 -8.50 -19.24
C LEU A 44 0.94 -8.63 -18.01
N LEU A 45 0.38 -8.90 -16.83
CA LEU A 45 1.15 -9.02 -15.58
C LEU A 45 2.09 -10.24 -15.58
N ASP A 46 1.68 -11.36 -16.16
CA ASP A 46 2.49 -12.56 -16.29
C ASP A 46 3.77 -12.30 -17.08
N ALA A 47 3.72 -11.43 -18.10
CA ALA A 47 4.89 -11.02 -18.87
C ALA A 47 5.94 -10.27 -18.02
N PHE A 48 5.55 -9.77 -16.85
CA PHE A 48 6.42 -9.12 -15.87
C PHE A 48 6.62 -9.97 -14.60
N HIS A 49 6.08 -11.20 -14.54
CA HIS A 49 6.09 -12.08 -13.37
C HIS A 49 5.44 -11.44 -12.12
N ILE A 50 4.33 -10.73 -12.31
CA ILE A 50 3.62 -10.01 -11.23
C ILE A 50 2.30 -10.72 -10.92
N HIS A 51 2.03 -10.91 -9.63
CA HIS A 51 0.73 -11.36 -9.14
C HIS A 51 -0.03 -10.17 -8.52
N PRO A 52 -1.26 -9.87 -8.98
CA PRO A 52 -2.03 -8.77 -8.42
C PRO A 52 -2.85 -9.20 -7.20
N THR A 53 -3.34 -8.20 -6.46
CA THR A 53 -4.38 -8.37 -5.45
C THR A 53 -5.71 -7.82 -5.97
N PHE A 54 -6.76 -8.64 -5.96
CA PHE A 54 -8.13 -8.25 -6.28
C PHE A 54 -9.05 -8.28 -5.06
N PRO A 55 -9.26 -7.14 -4.39
CA PRO A 55 -10.37 -6.99 -3.45
C PRO A 55 -11.69 -7.31 -4.17
N THR A 56 -12.41 -8.31 -3.68
CA THR A 56 -13.65 -8.80 -4.31
C THR A 56 -14.77 -8.91 -3.27
N PRO A 57 -15.98 -8.37 -3.52
CA PRO A 57 -17.09 -8.52 -2.59
C PRO A 57 -17.42 -10.00 -2.38
N ALA A 58 -17.66 -10.42 -1.15
CA ALA A 58 -17.88 -11.83 -0.84
C ALA A 58 -19.11 -12.41 -1.55
N ALA A 59 -20.14 -11.59 -1.81
CA ALA A 59 -21.28 -12.01 -2.61
C ALA A 59 -20.89 -12.37 -4.07
N VAL A 60 -19.93 -11.64 -4.67
CA VAL A 60 -19.41 -11.93 -6.02
C VAL A 60 -18.58 -13.21 -6.01
N VAL A 61 -17.72 -13.37 -5.00
CA VAL A 61 -16.94 -14.59 -4.79
C VAL A 61 -17.87 -15.82 -4.69
N HIS A 62 -18.92 -15.73 -3.88
CA HIS A 62 -19.87 -16.81 -3.68
C HIS A 62 -20.71 -17.11 -4.94
N ALA A 63 -21.09 -16.07 -5.69
CA ALA A 63 -21.87 -16.23 -6.93
C ALA A 63 -21.07 -16.85 -8.09
N HIS A 64 -19.74 -16.61 -8.13
CA HIS A 64 -18.89 -16.99 -9.27
C HIS A 64 -17.66 -17.82 -8.87
N PRO A 65 -17.84 -18.97 -8.20
CA PRO A 65 -16.74 -19.75 -7.63
C PRO A 65 -15.79 -20.35 -8.67
N SER A 66 -16.21 -20.48 -9.94
CA SER A 66 -15.32 -20.89 -11.04
C SER A 66 -14.29 -19.81 -11.36
N THR A 67 -14.71 -18.56 -11.52
CA THR A 67 -13.82 -17.43 -11.80
C THR A 67 -12.86 -17.21 -10.63
N THR A 68 -13.33 -17.28 -9.38
CA THR A 68 -12.45 -17.17 -8.21
C THR A 68 -11.38 -18.26 -8.18
N ARG A 69 -11.72 -19.52 -8.47
CA ARG A 69 -10.74 -20.63 -8.54
C ARG A 69 -9.72 -20.42 -9.64
N GLU A 70 -10.15 -19.95 -10.81
CA GLU A 70 -9.28 -19.64 -11.94
C GLU A 70 -8.27 -18.54 -11.58
N LEU A 71 -8.73 -17.42 -11.03
CA LEU A 71 -7.86 -16.32 -10.57
C LEU A 71 -6.82 -16.83 -9.56
N ARG A 72 -7.24 -17.61 -8.56
CA ARG A 72 -6.31 -18.20 -7.59
C ARG A 72 -5.29 -19.13 -8.20
N SER A 73 -5.68 -19.92 -9.20
CA SER A 73 -4.77 -20.83 -9.89
C SER A 73 -3.63 -20.08 -10.63
N ARG A 74 -3.84 -18.80 -10.94
CA ARG A 74 -2.84 -17.89 -11.53
C ARG A 74 -2.07 -17.06 -10.49
N GLY A 75 -2.20 -17.39 -9.21
CA GLY A 75 -1.50 -16.70 -8.12
C GLY A 75 -2.12 -15.36 -7.70
N VAL A 76 -3.32 -15.01 -8.19
CA VAL A 76 -4.02 -13.79 -7.77
C VAL A 76 -4.42 -13.89 -6.29
N GLU A 77 -4.09 -12.87 -5.52
CA GLU A 77 -4.62 -12.71 -4.17
C GLU A 77 -6.06 -12.19 -4.25
N ILE A 78 -7.01 -12.87 -3.58
CA ILE A 78 -8.39 -12.42 -3.44
C ILE A 78 -8.57 -11.87 -2.02
N ALA A 79 -8.64 -10.54 -1.90
CA ALA A 79 -8.88 -9.85 -0.63
C ALA A 79 -10.38 -9.60 -0.42
N VAL A 80 -10.81 -9.46 0.83
CA VAL A 80 -12.22 -9.20 1.17
C VAL A 80 -12.57 -7.74 0.84
N HIS A 81 -13.61 -7.53 0.05
CA HIS A 81 -14.12 -6.19 -0.28
C HIS A 81 -15.53 -5.96 0.29
N GLY A 82 -15.71 -6.38 1.54
CA GLY A 82 -17.02 -6.48 2.21
C GLY A 82 -17.90 -7.63 1.70
N TYR A 83 -19.08 -7.75 2.30
CA TYR A 83 -20.09 -8.71 1.83
C TYR A 83 -20.75 -8.22 0.53
N HIS A 84 -21.29 -7.01 0.55
CA HIS A 84 -21.67 -6.22 -0.61
C HIS A 84 -20.84 -4.94 -0.73
N HIS A 85 -20.94 -4.30 -1.89
CA HIS A 85 -20.24 -3.05 -2.18
C HIS A 85 -20.99 -1.84 -1.58
N VAL A 86 -20.77 -1.56 -0.30
CA VAL A 86 -21.47 -0.53 0.49
C VAL A 86 -20.50 0.45 1.16
N ASP A 87 -20.93 1.70 1.38
CA ASP A 87 -20.14 2.68 2.13
C ASP A 87 -20.21 2.38 3.64
N TYR A 88 -19.11 1.85 4.20
CA TYR A 88 -19.03 1.49 5.62
C TYR A 88 -19.14 2.69 6.57
N THR A 89 -18.92 3.92 6.11
CA THR A 89 -19.13 5.12 6.93
C THR A 89 -20.60 5.40 7.22
N THR A 90 -21.51 4.76 6.49
CA THR A 90 -22.96 4.88 6.67
C THR A 90 -23.56 3.78 7.56
N LEU A 91 -22.79 2.74 7.87
CA LEU A 91 -23.20 1.63 8.71
C LEU A 91 -22.83 1.90 10.18
N SER A 92 -23.71 1.54 11.10
CA SER A 92 -23.39 1.47 12.53
C SER A 92 -22.37 0.36 12.80
N PRO A 93 -21.60 0.42 13.92
CA PRO A 93 -20.63 -0.62 14.26
C PRO A 93 -21.22 -2.04 14.30
N ALA A 94 -22.48 -2.20 14.72
CA ALA A 94 -23.17 -3.49 14.74
C ALA A 94 -23.50 -3.99 13.31
N GLU A 95 -23.91 -3.10 12.41
CA GLU A 95 -24.14 -3.44 11.00
C GLU A 95 -22.82 -3.77 10.30
N GLN A 96 -21.74 -3.05 10.60
CA GLN A 96 -20.40 -3.37 10.10
C GLN A 96 -19.97 -4.78 10.53
N GLU A 97 -20.17 -5.14 11.80
CA GLU A 97 -19.88 -6.48 12.33
C GLU A 97 -20.63 -7.56 11.55
N VAL A 98 -21.96 -7.46 11.44
CA VAL A 98 -22.80 -8.42 10.70
C VAL A 98 -22.37 -8.52 9.24
N HIS A 99 -22.01 -7.40 8.62
CA HIS A 99 -21.59 -7.36 7.23
C HIS A 99 -20.23 -8.04 7.03
N ILE A 100 -19.28 -7.84 7.94
CA ILE A 100 -17.96 -8.51 7.91
C ILE A 100 -18.09 -10.00 8.24
N GLU A 101 -18.90 -10.39 9.22
CA GLU A 101 -19.16 -11.80 9.56
C GLU A 101 -19.71 -12.60 8.37
N LYS A 102 -20.65 -12.00 7.61
CA LYS A 102 -21.16 -12.61 6.37
C LYS A 102 -20.08 -12.74 5.31
N ALA A 103 -19.26 -11.71 5.12
CA ALA A 103 -18.15 -11.76 4.17
C ALA A 103 -17.15 -12.87 4.51
N VAL A 104 -16.79 -12.96 5.80
CA VAL A 104 -15.92 -13.99 6.36
C VAL A 104 -16.49 -15.39 6.14
N THR A 105 -17.80 -15.57 6.34
CA THR A 105 -18.48 -16.85 6.13
C THR A 105 -18.36 -17.30 4.68
N TYR A 106 -18.69 -16.44 3.72
CA TYR A 106 -18.63 -16.78 2.29
C TYR A 106 -17.20 -17.04 1.81
N PHE A 107 -16.21 -16.29 2.30
CA PHE A 107 -14.80 -16.59 1.99
C PHE A 107 -14.38 -17.97 2.52
N ARG A 108 -14.79 -18.32 3.75
CA ARG A 108 -14.50 -19.65 4.34
C ARG A 108 -15.15 -20.79 3.59
N GLU A 109 -16.41 -20.64 3.19
CA GLU A 109 -17.12 -21.62 2.36
C GLU A 109 -16.41 -21.90 1.03
N GLN A 110 -15.73 -20.89 0.48
CA GLN A 110 -14.97 -20.98 -0.76
C GLN A 110 -13.49 -21.38 -0.53
N GLY A 111 -13.10 -21.73 0.70
CA GLY A 111 -11.74 -22.11 1.05
C GLY A 111 -10.71 -21.00 0.82
N LEU A 112 -11.14 -19.74 0.90
CA LEU A 112 -10.28 -18.57 0.74
C LEU A 112 -9.65 -18.15 2.07
N PRO A 113 -8.37 -17.74 2.07
CA PRO A 113 -7.73 -17.21 3.26
C PRO A 113 -8.28 -15.81 3.57
N LEU A 114 -8.43 -15.50 4.86
CA LEU A 114 -8.90 -14.20 5.36
C LEU A 114 -7.70 -13.35 5.76
N ILE A 115 -7.08 -12.70 4.78
CA ILE A 115 -5.79 -12.02 4.96
C ILE A 115 -5.97 -10.52 4.85
N GLY A 116 -6.45 -10.07 3.69
CA GLY A 116 -6.62 -8.67 3.36
C GLY A 116 -8.07 -8.22 3.35
N PHE A 117 -8.26 -6.94 3.64
CA PHE A 117 -9.51 -6.22 3.42
C PHE A 117 -9.26 -4.91 2.66
N ARG A 118 -10.23 -4.48 1.85
CA ARG A 118 -10.34 -3.10 1.36
C ARG A 118 -11.80 -2.68 1.42
N ALA A 119 -12.09 -1.49 1.92
CA ALA A 119 -13.44 -0.96 1.98
C ALA A 119 -13.89 -0.53 0.57
N PRO A 120 -15.11 -0.90 0.16
CA PRO A 120 -15.77 -0.29 -1.00
C PRO A 120 -15.66 1.23 -0.98
N TYR A 121 -15.40 1.80 -2.15
CA TYR A 121 -15.19 3.24 -2.33
C TYR A 121 -14.03 3.83 -1.52
N LEU A 122 -13.14 3.02 -0.93
CA LEU A 122 -12.13 3.46 0.05
C LEU A 122 -12.76 4.25 1.22
N ARG A 123 -14.03 3.98 1.53
CA ARG A 123 -14.80 4.69 2.57
C ARG A 123 -14.84 3.86 3.84
N TRP A 124 -14.10 4.30 4.86
CA TRP A 124 -13.93 3.60 6.12
C TRP A 124 -13.99 4.56 7.32
N ASN A 125 -14.11 3.99 8.53
CA ASN A 125 -14.03 4.67 9.81
C ASN A 125 -13.30 3.80 10.84
N THR A 126 -12.99 4.35 12.01
CA THR A 126 -12.23 3.62 13.05
C THR A 126 -12.97 2.38 13.56
N SER A 127 -14.31 2.42 13.66
CA SER A 127 -15.08 1.25 14.07
C SER A 127 -14.92 0.08 13.12
N LEU A 128 -14.80 0.33 11.81
CA LEU A 128 -14.52 -0.72 10.84
C LEU A 128 -13.15 -1.34 11.09
N LEU A 129 -12.11 -0.53 11.32
CA LEU A 129 -10.77 -1.05 11.62
C LEU A 129 -10.77 -1.94 12.87
N ASP A 130 -11.54 -1.58 13.89
CA ASP A 130 -11.69 -2.38 15.11
C ASP A 130 -12.40 -3.72 14.84
N VAL A 131 -13.45 -3.71 14.01
CA VAL A 131 -14.14 -4.92 13.53
C VAL A 131 -13.16 -5.83 12.78
N LEU A 132 -12.40 -5.29 11.83
CA LEU A 132 -11.42 -6.05 11.05
C LEU A 132 -10.33 -6.67 11.94
N ALA A 133 -9.85 -5.92 12.94
CA ALA A 133 -8.89 -6.42 13.91
C ALA A 133 -9.45 -7.59 14.74
N ARG A 134 -10.72 -7.55 15.17
CA ARG A 134 -11.39 -8.65 15.89
C ARG A 134 -11.53 -9.91 15.03
N HIS A 135 -11.79 -9.74 13.73
CA HIS A 135 -11.84 -10.85 12.75
C HIS A 135 -10.45 -11.36 12.30
N ARG A 136 -9.38 -10.81 12.89
CA ARG A 136 -7.98 -11.22 12.66
C ARG A 136 -7.50 -11.04 11.23
N PHE A 137 -8.04 -10.06 10.51
CA PHE A 137 -7.45 -9.61 9.26
C PHE A 137 -5.99 -9.18 9.49
N VAL A 138 -5.12 -9.49 8.53
CA VAL A 138 -3.69 -9.16 8.60
C VAL A 138 -3.48 -7.71 8.16
N TYR A 139 -4.19 -7.28 7.12
CA TYR A 139 -4.08 -5.92 6.62
C TYR A 139 -5.42 -5.35 6.13
N ASP A 140 -5.51 -4.02 6.16
CA ASP A 140 -6.50 -3.20 5.48
C ASP A 140 -5.81 -2.31 4.44
N SER A 141 -6.40 -2.15 3.26
CA SER A 141 -5.92 -1.25 2.21
C SER A 141 -7.02 -0.26 1.79
N SER A 142 -7.60 0.44 2.77
CA SER A 142 -8.68 1.43 2.56
C SER A 142 -8.22 2.88 2.74
N LEU A 143 -7.17 3.11 3.52
CA LEU A 143 -6.56 4.44 3.65
C LEU A 143 -6.07 4.90 2.27
N SER A 144 -6.42 6.11 1.87
CA SER A 144 -5.98 6.70 0.60
C SER A 144 -5.01 7.85 0.83
N VAL A 145 -4.01 7.95 -0.04
CA VAL A 145 -3.05 9.05 -0.10
C VAL A 145 -3.09 9.65 -1.50
N TYR A 146 -3.07 10.97 -1.59
CA TYR A 146 -3.10 11.70 -2.85
C TYR A 146 -1.71 12.24 -3.18
N TRP A 147 -1.23 11.87 -4.37
CA TRP A 147 0.01 12.35 -4.94
C TRP A 147 -0.29 13.51 -5.90
N ASP A 148 0.23 14.69 -5.60
CA ASP A 148 0.07 15.86 -6.47
C ASP A 148 1.04 15.81 -7.66
N VAL A 149 0.72 14.94 -8.62
CA VAL A 149 1.55 14.63 -9.80
C VAL A 149 0.83 14.84 -11.14
N VAL A 150 -0.42 15.32 -11.09
CA VAL A 150 -1.21 15.65 -12.27
C VAL A 150 -0.74 17.00 -12.82
N ASP A 151 0.42 16.95 -13.45
CA ASP A 151 1.03 18.09 -14.13
C ASP A 151 0.74 18.01 -15.62
N MET A 152 -0.50 18.38 -15.98
CA MET A 152 -0.97 18.54 -17.35
C MET A 152 -2.14 19.53 -17.42
N PRO A 153 -2.37 20.21 -18.56
CA PRO A 153 -3.52 21.09 -18.72
C PRO A 153 -4.81 20.28 -18.59
N ILE A 154 -5.53 20.48 -17.49
CA ILE A 154 -6.88 19.94 -17.30
C ILE A 154 -7.89 21.09 -17.39
N PRO A 155 -9.09 20.85 -17.95
CA PRO A 155 -10.16 21.84 -17.94
C PRO A 155 -10.42 22.39 -16.52
N PRO A 156 -10.74 23.68 -16.32
CA PRO A 156 -10.97 24.25 -14.98
C PRO A 156 -12.04 23.50 -14.17
N ASP A 157 -13.07 22.98 -14.84
CA ASP A 157 -14.12 22.16 -14.23
C ASP A 157 -13.64 20.74 -13.86
N ALA A 158 -12.56 20.25 -14.47
CA ALA A 158 -11.89 19.00 -14.08
C ALA A 158 -11.11 19.15 -12.78
N HIS A 159 -10.48 20.31 -12.51
CA HIS A 159 -9.82 20.58 -11.23
C HIS A 159 -10.82 20.56 -10.06
N ALA A 160 -11.97 21.23 -10.21
CA ALA A 160 -13.05 21.19 -9.21
C ALA A 160 -13.67 19.78 -9.05
N ARG A 161 -13.64 18.94 -10.09
CA ARG A 161 -14.04 17.53 -10.01
C ARG A 161 -13.01 16.70 -9.24
N LEU A 162 -11.72 16.91 -9.48
CA LEU A 162 -10.62 16.24 -8.80
C LEU A 162 -10.64 16.53 -7.29
N GLN A 163 -10.70 17.80 -6.90
CA GLN A 163 -10.76 18.20 -5.49
C GLN A 163 -11.94 17.59 -4.73
N ARG A 164 -13.12 17.50 -5.37
CA ARG A 164 -14.28 16.83 -4.77
C ARG A 164 -14.07 15.34 -4.56
N VAL A 165 -13.35 14.67 -5.45
CA VAL A 165 -13.07 13.23 -5.34
C VAL A 165 -12.01 12.95 -4.27
N VAL A 166 -10.94 13.75 -4.23
CA VAL A 166 -9.93 13.71 -3.15
C VAL A 166 -10.59 13.91 -1.79
N HIS A 167 -11.49 14.90 -1.67
CA HIS A 167 -12.25 15.13 -0.45
C HIS A 167 -13.21 13.97 -0.11
N PHE A 168 -13.87 13.39 -1.12
CA PHE A 168 -14.76 12.24 -0.93
C PHE A 168 -14.01 11.02 -0.36
N TYR A 169 -12.82 10.73 -0.89
CA TYR A 169 -11.96 9.66 -0.37
C TYR A 169 -11.29 10.00 0.96
N ARG A 170 -11.37 11.26 1.42
CA ARG A 170 -10.64 11.78 2.58
C ARG A 170 -9.15 11.45 2.49
N ALA A 171 -8.61 11.56 1.27
CA ALA A 171 -7.23 11.19 1.01
C ALA A 171 -6.28 12.11 1.77
N GLN A 172 -5.25 11.52 2.37
CA GLN A 172 -4.16 12.27 3.00
C GLN A 172 -3.23 12.82 1.93
N ASP A 173 -2.61 13.97 2.20
CA ASP A 173 -1.58 14.49 1.31
C ASP A 173 -0.31 13.63 1.44
N ALA A 174 0.18 13.06 0.34
CA ALA A 174 1.41 12.26 0.33
C ALA A 174 2.65 13.09 0.74
N ALA A 175 2.60 14.41 0.69
CA ALA A 175 3.67 15.27 1.20
C ALA A 175 3.68 15.42 2.73
N SER A 176 2.60 15.03 3.42
CA SER A 176 2.45 15.26 4.85
C SER A 176 3.21 14.25 5.71
N GLU A 177 3.17 12.98 5.35
CA GLU A 177 3.80 11.87 6.05
C GLU A 177 4.27 10.81 5.04
N PRO A 178 5.32 10.01 5.36
CA PRO A 178 5.78 8.95 4.49
C PRO A 178 4.69 7.92 4.21
N VAL A 179 4.52 7.56 2.94
CA VAL A 179 3.56 6.54 2.51
C VAL A 179 4.14 5.16 2.76
N LEU A 180 4.12 4.75 4.02
CA LEU A 180 4.57 3.44 4.50
C LEU A 180 3.43 2.68 5.19
N PRO A 181 3.50 1.35 5.28
CA PRO A 181 2.60 0.58 6.11
C PRO A 181 2.62 1.06 7.57
N SER A 182 1.45 1.18 8.18
CA SER A 182 1.29 1.65 9.57
C SER A 182 0.35 0.76 10.37
N TRP A 183 0.43 0.79 11.69
CA TRP A 183 -0.35 -0.11 12.56
C TRP A 183 -1.59 0.56 13.13
N HIS A 184 -2.73 -0.13 13.04
CA HIS A 184 -3.92 0.11 13.87
C HIS A 184 -4.15 -1.10 14.78
N GLY A 185 -3.67 -1.03 16.02
CA GLY A 185 -3.60 -2.19 16.90
C GLY A 185 -2.76 -3.31 16.27
N ASN A 186 -3.39 -4.44 15.93
CA ASN A 186 -2.75 -5.58 15.26
C ASN A 186 -3.03 -5.66 13.75
N LEU A 187 -3.76 -4.69 13.19
CA LEU A 187 -4.09 -4.60 11.78
C LEU A 187 -3.08 -3.68 11.08
N LEU A 188 -2.49 -4.14 9.98
CA LEU A 188 -1.59 -3.32 9.18
C LEU A 188 -2.37 -2.52 8.13
N LEU A 189 -2.17 -1.22 8.07
CA LEU A 189 -2.77 -0.33 7.07
C LEU A 189 -1.80 -0.17 5.90
N LEU A 190 -2.24 -0.50 4.69
CA LEU A 190 -1.50 -0.37 3.42
C LEU A 190 -2.13 0.75 2.58
N PRO A 191 -1.55 1.97 2.58
CA PRO A 191 -2.16 3.12 1.91
C PRO A 191 -2.27 2.93 0.39
N VAL A 192 -3.44 3.26 -0.17
CA VAL A 192 -3.74 3.27 -1.61
C VAL A 192 -3.32 4.60 -2.21
N SER A 193 -2.58 4.56 -3.33
CA SER A 193 -2.11 5.76 -4.02
C SER A 193 -3.16 6.27 -5.02
N LEU A 194 -3.56 7.52 -4.85
CA LEU A 194 -4.35 8.31 -5.79
C LEU A 194 -3.46 9.33 -6.52
N PRO A 195 -3.77 9.70 -7.78
CA PRO A 195 -4.96 9.31 -8.54
C PRO A 195 -4.91 7.89 -9.11
N ASP A 196 -6.00 7.16 -8.93
CA ASP A 196 -6.26 5.82 -9.46
C ASP A 196 -6.90 5.86 -10.86
N ASP A 197 -7.24 4.70 -11.42
CA ASP A 197 -7.91 4.60 -12.72
C ASP A 197 -9.28 5.31 -12.77
N GLU A 198 -10.08 5.31 -11.70
CA GLU A 198 -11.37 6.03 -11.67
C GLU A 198 -11.17 7.55 -11.82
N ILE A 199 -10.20 8.12 -11.10
CA ILE A 199 -9.88 9.54 -11.23
C ILE A 199 -9.36 9.83 -12.65
N LEU A 200 -8.38 9.08 -13.12
CA LEU A 200 -7.72 9.39 -14.39
C LEU A 200 -8.67 9.22 -15.57
N VAL A 201 -9.42 8.11 -15.63
CA VAL A 201 -10.29 7.81 -16.76
C VAL A 201 -11.63 8.56 -16.64
N ASP A 202 -12.35 8.42 -15.53
CA ASP A 202 -13.73 8.91 -15.45
C ASP A 202 -13.82 10.40 -15.11
N ARG A 203 -12.82 10.97 -14.41
CA ARG A 203 -12.85 12.37 -13.99
C ARG A 203 -12.05 13.27 -14.91
N LEU A 204 -10.85 12.82 -15.28
CA LEU A 204 -9.93 13.59 -16.10
C LEU A 204 -10.02 13.22 -17.59
N GLY A 205 -10.65 12.10 -17.95
CA GLY A 205 -10.83 11.70 -19.35
C GLY A 205 -9.53 11.21 -20.00
N LEU A 206 -8.57 10.73 -19.19
CA LEU A 206 -7.27 10.26 -19.65
C LEU A 206 -7.33 8.78 -20.04
N SER A 207 -6.42 8.37 -20.92
CA SER A 207 -6.22 6.97 -21.33
C SER A 207 -4.82 6.77 -21.89
N GLY A 208 -4.42 5.51 -22.07
CA GLY A 208 -3.15 5.11 -22.68
C GLY A 208 -1.94 5.73 -21.99
N GLU A 209 -1.06 6.34 -22.77
CA GLU A 209 0.17 6.98 -22.28
C GLU A 209 -0.07 8.09 -21.26
N ALA A 210 -1.21 8.80 -21.34
CA ALA A 210 -1.50 9.86 -20.37
C ALA A 210 -1.71 9.32 -18.96
N VAL A 211 -2.35 8.15 -18.84
CA VAL A 211 -2.47 7.42 -17.57
C VAL A 211 -1.09 6.96 -17.11
N GLY A 212 -0.31 6.36 -18.01
CA GLY A 212 1.06 5.92 -17.75
C GLY A 212 1.92 7.03 -17.16
N ARG A 213 1.96 8.20 -17.79
CA ARG A 213 2.75 9.36 -17.31
C ARG A 213 2.40 9.79 -15.88
N VAL A 214 1.13 9.75 -15.49
CA VAL A 214 0.74 10.11 -14.12
C VAL A 214 1.24 9.06 -13.14
N TRP A 215 1.02 7.77 -13.42
CA TRP A 215 1.50 6.70 -12.55
C TRP A 215 3.03 6.62 -12.48
N SER A 216 3.74 6.86 -13.59
CA SER A 216 5.20 6.96 -13.64
C SER A 216 5.74 8.05 -12.72
N ARG A 217 5.03 9.18 -12.59
CA ARG A 217 5.41 10.23 -11.63
C ARG A 217 5.21 9.79 -10.18
N ILE A 218 4.13 9.05 -9.87
CA ILE A 218 3.95 8.44 -8.54
C ILE A 218 5.08 7.44 -8.26
N LEU A 219 5.41 6.59 -9.24
CA LEU A 219 6.52 5.64 -9.14
C LEU A 219 7.85 6.35 -8.87
N ALA A 220 8.15 7.43 -9.59
CA ALA A 220 9.37 8.19 -9.38
C ALA A 220 9.45 8.79 -7.97
N ARG A 221 8.36 9.38 -7.47
CA ARG A 221 8.28 9.95 -6.11
C ARG A 221 8.44 8.87 -5.04
N THR A 222 7.68 7.79 -5.15
CA THR A 222 7.75 6.67 -4.20
C THR A 222 9.12 5.98 -4.23
N HIS A 223 9.76 5.85 -5.39
CA HIS A 223 11.13 5.34 -5.49
C HIS A 223 12.15 6.28 -4.84
N GLU A 224 12.10 7.57 -5.14
CA GLU A 224 12.97 8.58 -4.55
C GLU A 224 12.89 8.55 -3.01
N GLN A 225 11.68 8.48 -2.46
CA GLN A 225 11.42 8.53 -1.02
C GLN A 225 11.52 7.15 -0.34
N GLY A 226 11.52 6.06 -1.11
CA GLY A 226 11.54 4.70 -0.61
C GLY A 226 10.21 4.25 0.00
N GLU A 227 9.10 4.65 -0.61
CA GLU A 227 7.73 4.50 -0.14
C GLU A 227 6.94 3.45 -0.91
N LEU A 228 5.72 3.17 -0.44
CA LEU A 228 4.80 2.22 -1.04
C LEU A 228 3.97 2.89 -2.13
N PHE A 229 3.92 2.25 -3.31
CA PHE A 229 2.93 2.54 -4.33
C PHE A 229 1.91 1.40 -4.41
N VAL A 230 0.73 1.57 -3.84
CA VAL A 230 -0.41 0.67 -4.13
C VAL A 230 -1.23 1.26 -5.27
N LEU A 231 -1.08 0.68 -6.47
CA LEU A 231 -1.87 1.04 -7.64
C LEU A 231 -3.24 0.37 -7.57
N GLN A 232 -4.30 1.15 -7.76
CA GLN A 232 -5.65 0.65 -7.97
C GLN A 232 -6.05 0.80 -9.43
N LEU A 233 -6.34 -0.33 -10.08
CA LEU A 233 -6.85 -0.42 -11.45
C LEU A 233 -7.99 -1.43 -11.51
N HIS A 234 -9.21 -0.92 -11.64
CA HIS A 234 -10.38 -1.76 -11.77
C HIS A 234 -10.37 -2.51 -13.11
N PRO A 235 -10.65 -3.83 -13.13
CA PRO A 235 -10.63 -4.62 -14.36
C PRO A 235 -11.49 -4.04 -15.49
N GLU A 236 -12.63 -3.43 -15.19
CA GLU A 236 -13.49 -2.83 -16.21
C GLU A 236 -12.80 -1.68 -16.98
N ARG A 237 -11.86 -0.96 -16.36
CA ARG A 237 -11.09 0.11 -16.99
C ARG A 237 -9.76 -0.35 -17.61
N PHE A 238 -9.42 -1.63 -17.50
CA PHE A 238 -8.14 -2.17 -18.00
C PHE A 238 -7.86 -1.76 -19.46
N GLY A 239 -8.87 -1.78 -20.34
CA GLY A 239 -8.69 -1.40 -21.74
C GLY A 239 -8.16 0.03 -21.95
N ALA A 240 -8.61 0.99 -21.12
CA ALA A 240 -8.14 2.38 -21.21
C ALA A 240 -6.76 2.59 -20.57
N CYS A 241 -6.37 1.70 -19.65
CA CYS A 241 -5.14 1.81 -18.87
C CYS A 241 -4.04 0.85 -19.30
N ARG A 242 -4.30 -0.08 -20.23
CA ARG A 242 -3.39 -1.18 -20.61
C ARG A 242 -1.99 -0.69 -20.96
N ASP A 243 -1.89 0.29 -21.87
CA ASP A 243 -0.60 0.80 -22.33
C ASP A 243 0.10 1.60 -21.21
N GLY A 244 -0.67 2.33 -20.40
CA GLY A 244 -0.16 3.05 -19.24
C GLY A 244 0.39 2.11 -18.15
N LEU A 245 -0.30 1.01 -17.88
CA LEU A 245 0.17 -0.03 -16.96
C LEU A 245 1.43 -0.72 -17.51
N ALA A 246 1.46 -1.09 -18.78
CA ALA A 246 2.64 -1.70 -19.40
C ALA A 246 3.87 -0.80 -19.28
N HIS A 247 3.70 0.50 -19.56
CA HIS A 247 4.76 1.50 -19.42
C HIS A 247 5.25 1.63 -17.96
N LEU A 248 4.33 1.74 -17.00
CA LEU A 248 4.65 1.80 -15.57
C LEU A 248 5.50 0.59 -15.13
N LEU A 249 5.11 -0.62 -15.54
CA LEU A 249 5.79 -1.86 -15.14
C LEU A 249 7.18 -1.98 -15.77
N GLN A 250 7.34 -1.54 -17.01
CA GLN A 250 8.65 -1.45 -17.67
C GLN A 250 9.57 -0.49 -16.93
N GLU A 251 9.08 0.70 -16.56
CA GLU A 251 9.87 1.66 -15.79
C GLU A 251 10.23 1.12 -14.40
N ALA A 252 9.28 0.51 -13.69
CA ALA A 252 9.52 -0.07 -12.37
C ALA A 252 10.63 -1.14 -12.38
N GLN A 253 10.67 -2.00 -13.41
CA GLN A 253 11.72 -3.01 -13.56
C GLN A 253 13.08 -2.45 -13.98
N ALA A 254 13.11 -1.27 -14.61
CA ALA A 254 14.34 -0.61 -15.05
C ALA A 254 15.04 0.20 -13.95
N LEU A 255 14.35 0.51 -12.86
CA LEU A 255 14.89 1.33 -11.77
C LEU A 255 15.97 0.59 -10.96
N SER A 256 16.98 1.35 -10.52
CA SER A 256 18.04 0.89 -9.62
C SER A 256 18.27 1.92 -8.50
N PRO A 257 18.27 1.52 -7.21
CA PRO A 257 18.00 0.17 -6.71
C PRO A 257 16.57 -0.32 -7.05
N PRO A 258 16.30 -1.63 -7.07
CA PRO A 258 15.07 -2.17 -7.65
C PRO A 258 13.79 -1.73 -6.93
N VAL A 259 12.66 -1.79 -7.63
CA VAL A 259 11.33 -1.73 -7.01
C VAL A 259 10.90 -3.14 -6.65
N TRP A 260 10.48 -3.38 -5.41
CA TRP A 260 9.89 -4.66 -5.04
C TRP A 260 8.42 -4.70 -5.47
N ILE A 261 8.10 -5.51 -6.47
CA ILE A 261 6.72 -5.66 -6.95
C ILE A 261 6.13 -6.93 -6.35
N ALA A 262 5.06 -6.79 -5.56
CA ALA A 262 4.46 -7.90 -4.81
C ALA A 262 2.97 -7.67 -4.52
N PRO A 263 2.18 -8.75 -4.33
CA PRO A 263 0.81 -8.63 -3.86
C PRO A 263 0.77 -8.07 -2.42
N LEU A 264 -0.35 -7.45 -2.05
CA LEU A 264 -0.53 -6.80 -0.76
C LEU A 264 -0.29 -7.74 0.42
N GLU A 265 -0.73 -8.99 0.33
CA GLU A 265 -0.45 -10.01 1.35
C GLU A 265 1.05 -10.23 1.59
N GLU A 266 1.86 -10.25 0.54
CA GLU A 266 3.30 -10.46 0.68
C GLU A 266 3.97 -9.25 1.34
N ILE A 267 3.56 -8.04 0.94
CA ILE A 267 3.98 -6.78 1.59
C ILE A 267 3.60 -6.79 3.07
N ALA A 268 2.38 -7.18 3.40
CA ALA A 268 1.92 -7.23 4.79
C ALA A 268 2.69 -8.25 5.63
N ARG A 269 2.93 -9.45 5.09
CA ARG A 269 3.73 -10.50 5.75
C ARG A 269 5.16 -10.04 5.97
N TRP A 270 5.77 -9.43 4.95
CA TRP A 270 7.11 -8.88 5.05
C TRP A 270 7.18 -7.84 6.17
N TRP A 271 6.32 -6.83 6.13
CA TRP A 271 6.33 -5.74 7.10
C TRP A 271 6.19 -6.26 8.54
N ARG A 272 5.26 -7.19 8.76
CA ARG A 272 5.06 -7.84 10.06
C ARG A 272 6.27 -8.66 10.51
N SER A 273 6.91 -9.39 9.59
CA SER A 273 8.12 -10.15 9.92
C SER A 273 9.29 -9.21 10.26
N ARG A 274 9.42 -8.10 9.54
CA ARG A 274 10.44 -7.07 9.71
C ARG A 274 10.33 -6.39 11.07
N THR A 275 9.12 -6.01 11.49
CA THR A 275 8.92 -5.35 12.80
C THR A 275 9.16 -6.28 14.00
N GLN A 276 9.21 -7.59 13.77
CA GLN A 276 9.57 -8.60 14.78
C GLN A 276 11.07 -8.92 14.82
N LEU A 277 11.87 -8.38 13.90
CA LEU A 277 13.31 -8.60 13.89
C LEU A 277 13.96 -7.94 15.10
N SER A 278 14.69 -8.74 15.87
CA SER A 278 15.57 -8.24 16.92
C SER A 278 17.02 -8.31 16.42
N LEU A 279 17.60 -7.14 16.17
CA LEU A 279 18.99 -6.98 15.78
C LEU A 279 19.76 -6.39 16.95
N THR A 280 20.73 -7.12 17.49
CA THR A 280 21.55 -6.67 18.62
C THR A 280 22.95 -6.34 18.16
N LEU A 281 23.34 -5.07 18.34
CA LEU A 281 24.68 -4.60 18.04
C LEU A 281 25.60 -4.79 19.27
N ARG A 282 26.59 -5.68 19.17
CA ARG A 282 27.47 -6.07 20.29
C ARG A 282 28.83 -5.38 20.22
N ALA A 283 29.39 -5.07 21.39
CA ALA A 283 30.78 -4.63 21.53
C ALA A 283 31.76 -5.71 21.10
N ALA A 284 32.62 -5.41 20.12
CA ALA A 284 33.70 -6.31 19.68
C ALA A 284 35.10 -5.70 19.90
N GLY A 285 35.18 -4.40 20.19
CA GLY A 285 36.40 -3.68 20.53
C GLY A 285 36.17 -2.16 20.52
N PRO A 286 37.23 -1.35 20.75
CA PRO A 286 37.12 0.10 20.60
C PRO A 286 36.60 0.48 19.22
N HIS A 287 35.55 1.30 19.16
CA HIS A 287 34.93 1.78 17.91
C HIS A 287 34.54 0.65 16.93
N THR A 288 34.33 -0.57 17.44
CA THR A 288 34.08 -1.76 16.61
C THR A 288 32.93 -2.56 17.19
N TRP A 289 31.92 -2.75 16.34
CA TRP A 289 30.67 -3.42 16.69
C TRP A 289 30.46 -4.66 15.83
N GLU A 290 29.81 -5.69 16.38
CA GLU A 290 29.43 -6.87 15.64
C GLU A 290 27.90 -7.00 15.59
N LEU A 291 27.38 -7.29 14.40
CA LEU A 291 25.95 -7.45 14.15
C LEU A 291 25.68 -8.75 13.40
N ALA A 292 24.79 -9.57 13.95
CA ALA A 292 24.24 -10.74 13.29
C ALA A 292 22.91 -10.37 12.61
N ILE A 293 22.76 -10.73 11.35
CA ILE A 293 21.62 -10.38 10.50
C ILE A 293 21.01 -11.69 9.99
N PRO A 294 19.92 -12.19 10.61
CA PRO A 294 19.26 -13.40 10.13
C PRO A 294 18.74 -13.17 8.72
N ASN A 295 18.97 -14.11 7.80
CA ASN A 295 18.59 -13.99 6.39
C ASN A 295 19.00 -12.64 5.77
N ALA A 296 20.26 -12.22 5.94
CA ALA A 296 20.76 -10.89 5.57
C ALA A 296 20.36 -10.41 4.16
N GLN A 297 20.37 -11.31 3.17
CA GLN A 297 19.95 -10.99 1.80
C GLN A 297 18.49 -10.54 1.71
N ARG A 298 17.61 -11.08 2.57
CA ARG A 298 16.19 -10.71 2.62
C ARG A 298 15.96 -9.51 3.53
N VAL A 299 16.60 -9.45 4.70
CA VAL A 299 16.44 -8.35 5.69
C VAL A 299 16.79 -6.98 5.11
N GLY A 300 17.84 -6.91 4.29
CA GLY A 300 18.30 -5.68 3.68
C GLY A 300 18.81 -4.68 4.73
N LEU A 301 20.02 -4.88 5.24
CA LEU A 301 20.61 -3.91 6.16
C LEU A 301 21.31 -2.80 5.38
N LEU A 302 21.02 -1.56 5.75
CA LEU A 302 21.63 -0.36 5.21
C LEU A 302 22.51 0.31 6.26
N VAL A 303 23.67 0.76 5.83
CA VAL A 303 24.63 1.46 6.68
C VAL A 303 25.09 2.75 6.01
N ARG A 304 25.31 3.81 6.80
CA ARG A 304 25.83 5.10 6.35
C ARG A 304 26.96 5.53 7.27
N GLY A 305 28.01 6.15 6.73
CA GLY A 305 29.09 6.75 7.54
C GLY A 305 29.92 5.75 8.36
N VAL A 306 29.90 4.46 8.03
CA VAL A 306 30.66 3.39 8.71
C VAL A 306 31.51 2.61 7.71
N ARG A 307 32.50 1.87 8.22
CA ARG A 307 33.17 0.80 7.45
C ARG A 307 32.69 -0.56 7.92
N THR A 308 32.54 -1.49 7.00
CA THR A 308 32.03 -2.84 7.27
C THR A 308 33.02 -3.92 6.87
N GLU A 309 33.05 -5.01 7.62
CA GLU A 309 33.79 -6.24 7.29
C GLU A 309 32.85 -7.46 7.42
N PRO A 310 32.54 -8.19 6.33
CA PRO A 310 32.94 -7.94 4.95
C PRO A 310 32.38 -6.62 4.40
N ALA A 311 33.02 -6.09 3.35
CA ALA A 311 32.67 -4.80 2.77
C ALA A 311 31.22 -4.76 2.24
N SER A 312 30.55 -3.65 2.52
CA SER A 312 29.25 -3.25 1.97
C SER A 312 29.39 -2.74 0.53
N THR A 313 28.29 -2.78 -0.22
CA THR A 313 28.23 -2.26 -1.59
C THR A 313 27.48 -0.93 -1.61
N GLN A 314 27.80 -0.02 -2.52
CA GLN A 314 27.03 1.22 -2.66
C GLN A 314 25.58 0.89 -3.05
N TRP A 315 24.61 1.58 -2.41
CA TRP A 315 23.20 1.37 -2.66
C TRP A 315 22.54 2.62 -3.23
N MET A 316 22.45 3.71 -2.46
CA MET A 316 21.88 4.98 -2.92
C MET A 316 22.39 6.14 -2.08
N GLY A 317 22.90 7.19 -2.74
CA GLY A 317 23.53 8.32 -2.04
C GLY A 317 24.68 7.83 -1.15
N GLU A 318 24.63 8.19 0.14
CA GLU A 318 25.62 7.78 1.15
C GLU A 318 25.30 6.43 1.80
N TRP A 319 24.14 5.83 1.50
CA TRP A 319 23.76 4.54 2.06
C TRP A 319 24.41 3.39 1.28
N GLN A 320 24.92 2.44 2.05
CA GLN A 320 25.52 1.20 1.56
C GLN A 320 24.71 -0.01 2.03
N TRP A 321 24.74 -1.05 1.23
CA TRP A 321 24.04 -2.31 1.40
C TRP A 321 24.94 -3.37 2.04
N VAL A 322 24.42 -4.09 3.05
CA VAL A 322 25.09 -5.23 3.67
C VAL A 322 24.34 -6.52 3.33
N SER A 323 25.02 -7.44 2.64
CA SER A 323 24.49 -8.75 2.22
C SER A 323 24.92 -9.94 3.10
N HIS A 324 25.70 -9.69 4.15
CA HIS A 324 26.37 -10.74 4.93
C HIS A 324 25.62 -11.05 6.25
N PRO A 325 25.53 -12.32 6.67
CA PRO A 325 24.80 -12.72 7.89
C PRO A 325 25.46 -12.29 9.19
N ARG A 326 26.75 -11.96 9.13
CA ARG A 326 27.50 -11.34 10.24
C ARG A 326 28.39 -10.26 9.64
N VAL A 327 28.42 -9.11 10.30
CA VAL A 327 29.20 -7.96 9.87
C VAL A 327 29.86 -7.31 11.08
N ARG A 328 31.15 -6.98 10.96
CA ARG A 328 31.81 -6.03 11.86
C ARG A 328 31.65 -4.63 11.30
N ILE A 329 31.33 -3.69 12.17
CA ILE A 329 31.04 -2.30 11.85
C ILE A 329 32.03 -1.44 12.61
N HIS A 330 32.88 -0.74 11.89
CA HIS A 330 33.83 0.21 12.46
C HIS A 330 33.21 1.60 12.39
N SER A 331 32.96 2.17 13.57
CA SER A 331 32.30 3.46 13.74
C SER A 331 32.85 4.15 14.98
N PRO A 332 33.23 5.45 14.90
CA PRO A 332 33.77 6.18 16.05
C PRO A 332 32.76 6.29 17.21
N ALA A 333 31.47 6.14 16.92
CA ALA A 333 30.39 6.17 17.88
C ALA A 333 29.40 5.04 17.57
N ARG A 334 28.50 4.74 18.50
CA ARG A 334 27.46 3.73 18.34
C ARG A 334 26.45 4.18 17.27
N PRO A 335 26.37 3.47 16.13
CA PRO A 335 25.63 3.90 14.95
C PRO A 335 24.13 3.49 15.01
N THR A 336 23.55 3.54 16.21
CA THR A 336 22.13 3.32 16.50
C THR A 336 21.51 4.61 17.01
N VAL A 337 20.18 4.66 17.12
CA VAL A 337 19.45 5.82 17.64
C VAL A 337 19.20 5.62 19.12
N GLY A 338 19.79 6.49 19.95
CA GLY A 338 19.56 6.50 21.39
C GLY A 338 18.22 7.16 21.71
N LEU A 339 17.40 6.48 22.51
CA LEU A 339 16.13 7.01 23.00
C LEU A 339 16.31 7.54 24.43
N GLY A 340 16.05 8.84 24.61
CA GLY A 340 15.95 9.46 25.92
C GLY A 340 14.75 8.93 26.71
N PRO A 341 14.77 9.01 28.05
CA PRO A 341 13.75 8.41 28.92
C PRO A 341 12.34 8.99 28.74
N GLN A 342 12.23 10.21 28.21
CA GLN A 342 10.97 10.90 27.95
C GLN A 342 10.38 10.63 26.56
N VAL A 343 11.09 9.91 25.68
CA VAL A 343 10.62 9.64 24.31
C VAL A 343 9.35 8.80 24.36
N PRO A 344 8.22 9.28 23.79
CA PRO A 344 6.98 8.53 23.81
C PRO A 344 7.10 7.18 23.09
N PRO A 345 6.43 6.11 23.58
CA PRO A 345 6.48 4.79 22.94
C PRO A 345 6.07 4.77 21.46
N ASP A 346 5.13 5.63 21.07
CA ASP A 346 4.66 5.74 19.69
C ASP A 346 5.69 6.42 18.78
N LEU A 347 6.42 7.42 19.27
CA LEU A 347 7.52 8.03 18.53
C LEU A 347 8.69 7.04 18.37
N ALA A 348 9.02 6.30 19.43
CA ALA A 348 10.01 5.23 19.35
C ALA A 348 9.60 4.13 18.35
N ARG A 349 8.30 3.80 18.27
CA ARG A 349 7.76 2.86 17.28
C ARG A 349 7.89 3.41 15.86
N TYR A 350 7.53 4.67 15.65
CA TYR A 350 7.69 5.34 14.35
C TYR A 350 9.14 5.28 13.84
N VAL A 351 10.13 5.55 14.70
CA VAL A 351 11.56 5.46 14.32
C VAL A 351 11.96 4.03 13.94
N ARG A 352 11.43 3.01 14.64
CA ARG A 352 11.63 1.60 14.25
C ARG A 352 10.92 1.24 12.95
N ASP A 353 9.74 1.79 12.69
CA ASP A 353 8.99 1.56 11.45
C ASP A 353 9.75 2.12 10.25
N LEU A 354 10.43 3.27 10.40
CA LEU A 354 11.41 3.81 9.44
C LEU A 354 12.65 2.91 9.27
N GLY A 355 12.88 1.97 10.19
CA GLY A 355 13.92 0.96 10.13
C GLY A 355 15.13 1.19 11.00
N TYR A 356 15.19 2.32 11.71
CA TYR A 356 16.34 2.61 12.56
C TYR A 356 16.38 1.71 13.79
N LEU A 357 17.57 1.23 14.12
CA LEU A 357 17.79 0.47 15.35
C LEU A 357 17.74 1.46 16.51
N THR A 358 16.85 1.21 17.47
CA THR A 358 16.65 2.07 18.63
C THR A 358 17.02 1.35 19.92
N GLU A 359 17.71 2.04 20.82
CA GLU A 359 18.18 1.51 22.10
C GLU A 359 18.08 2.60 23.19
N PRO A 360 18.06 2.26 24.49
CA PRO A 360 18.19 3.26 25.55
C PRO A 360 19.47 4.08 25.37
N VAL A 361 19.38 5.39 25.56
CA VAL A 361 20.50 6.32 25.36
C VAL A 361 21.74 5.93 26.20
N THR A 362 22.91 6.08 25.59
CA THR A 362 24.23 5.99 26.24
C THR A 362 25.12 7.10 25.68
N ALA A 363 26.22 7.41 26.37
CA ALA A 363 27.20 8.43 25.93
C ALA A 363 27.88 8.11 24.59
N GLU A 364 27.72 6.90 24.06
CA GLU A 364 28.34 6.46 22.81
C GLU A 364 27.47 6.72 21.57
N HIS A 365 26.19 7.07 21.71
CA HIS A 365 25.26 7.19 20.58
C HIS A 365 25.56 8.42 19.69
N VAL A 366 25.48 8.22 18.37
CA VAL A 366 25.65 9.30 17.37
C VAL A 366 24.48 10.28 17.34
N ILE A 367 23.28 9.79 17.62
CA ILE A 367 22.02 10.52 17.59
C ILE A 367 21.27 10.09 18.84
N VAL A 368 20.81 11.09 19.58
CA VAL A 368 19.95 10.91 20.73
C VAL A 368 18.67 11.69 20.47
N LEU A 369 17.54 11.02 20.66
CA LEU A 369 16.21 11.62 20.61
C LEU A 369 15.78 11.95 22.04
N GLU A 370 15.34 13.19 22.25
CA GLU A 370 14.98 13.75 23.55
C GLU A 370 13.55 14.35 23.55
N GLU A 371 12.81 14.12 22.46
CA GLU A 371 11.45 14.60 22.23
C GLU A 371 10.50 14.05 23.28
N SER A 372 9.74 14.94 23.94
CA SER A 372 8.69 14.57 24.88
C SER A 372 7.31 14.43 24.22
N GLU A 373 7.18 14.85 22.95
CA GLU A 373 5.94 14.85 22.18
C GLU A 373 5.98 13.77 21.08
N GLY A 374 4.83 13.18 20.77
CA GLY A 374 4.68 12.14 19.74
C GLY A 374 3.78 12.54 18.57
N ASP A 375 3.53 13.84 18.40
CA ASP A 375 2.64 14.36 17.36
C ASP A 375 3.28 14.31 15.96
N ALA A 376 2.54 14.76 14.94
CA ALA A 376 3.05 14.79 13.56
C ALA A 376 4.26 15.73 13.40
N ALA A 377 4.28 16.85 14.14
CA ALA A 377 5.38 17.79 14.08
C ALA A 377 6.68 17.21 14.67
N ALA A 378 6.58 16.49 15.79
CA ALA A 378 7.69 15.76 16.38
C ALA A 378 8.21 14.67 15.43
N ARG A 379 7.31 13.89 14.82
CA ARG A 379 7.69 12.87 13.81
C ARG A 379 8.42 13.47 12.61
N ALA A 380 7.97 14.63 12.12
CA ALA A 380 8.63 15.35 11.04
C ALA A 380 10.04 15.83 11.42
N ARG A 381 10.21 16.42 12.63
CA ARG A 381 11.52 16.86 13.14
C ARG A 381 12.49 15.69 13.29
N VAL A 382 12.06 14.59 13.92
CA VAL A 382 12.88 13.39 14.10
C VAL A 382 13.29 12.79 12.76
N ARG A 383 12.36 12.72 11.79
CA ARG A 383 12.67 12.24 10.44
C ARG A 383 13.72 13.11 9.76
N ALA A 384 13.55 14.43 9.78
CA ALA A 384 14.51 15.36 9.21
C ALA A 384 15.90 15.19 9.84
N GLN A 385 15.97 15.10 11.18
CA GLN A 385 17.22 14.86 11.90
C GLN A 385 17.92 13.56 11.46
N LEU A 386 17.16 12.46 11.30
CA LEU A 386 17.71 11.17 10.90
C LEU A 386 18.19 11.17 9.44
N GLU A 387 17.36 11.63 8.51
CA GLU A 387 17.67 11.58 7.07
C GLU A 387 18.75 12.60 6.67
N GLU A 388 18.72 13.83 7.21
CA GLU A 388 19.65 14.91 6.84
C GLU A 388 21.01 14.82 7.54
N SER A 389 21.10 14.07 8.65
CA SER A 389 22.38 13.86 9.33
C SER A 389 23.38 13.12 8.43
N ARG A 390 24.68 13.40 8.59
CA ARG A 390 25.76 12.64 7.92
C ARG A 390 26.54 11.75 8.88
N VAL A 391 25.95 11.51 10.04
CA VAL A 391 26.58 10.72 11.10
C VAL A 391 26.43 9.21 10.81
N PRO A 392 27.29 8.38 11.42
CA PRO A 392 27.22 6.94 11.24
C PRO A 392 25.86 6.36 11.68
N LEU A 393 25.13 5.67 10.80
CA LEU A 393 23.84 5.06 11.14
C LEU A 393 23.66 3.69 10.49
N ILE A 394 22.88 2.85 11.18
CA ILE A 394 22.41 1.57 10.69
C ILE A 394 20.87 1.58 10.67
N ARG A 395 20.29 1.08 9.59
CA ARG A 395 18.85 0.84 9.49
C ARG A 395 18.51 -0.45 8.73
N VAL A 396 17.41 -1.07 9.09
CA VAL A 396 16.77 -2.15 8.32
C VAL A 396 15.95 -1.51 7.21
N ASN A 397 16.24 -1.87 5.97
CA ASN A 397 15.51 -1.40 4.80
C ASN A 397 14.00 -1.66 4.98
N PRO A 398 13.12 -0.69 4.69
CA PRO A 398 11.67 -0.92 4.69
C PRO A 398 11.23 -2.09 3.81
N TRP A 399 11.95 -2.32 2.72
CA TRP A 399 11.65 -3.34 1.70
C TRP A 399 12.65 -4.49 1.73
N PRO A 400 12.24 -5.70 1.32
CA PRO A 400 13.11 -6.85 1.34
C PRO A 400 14.20 -6.69 0.29
N GLY A 401 15.36 -7.29 0.55
CA GLY A 401 16.44 -7.16 -0.40
C GLY A 401 16.82 -5.69 -0.58
N ASN A 402 17.50 -5.42 -1.69
CA ASN A 402 18.04 -4.09 -2.02
C ASN A 402 17.01 -3.19 -2.67
N SER A 403 15.73 -3.51 -2.50
CA SER A 403 14.65 -2.74 -3.07
C SER A 403 14.56 -1.38 -2.42
N ARG A 404 14.47 -0.34 -3.24
CA ARG A 404 14.35 1.03 -2.78
C ARG A 404 12.93 1.35 -2.34
N SER A 405 11.94 0.89 -3.10
CA SER A 405 10.50 1.09 -2.87
C SER A 405 9.74 -0.21 -3.12
N ALA A 406 8.43 -0.18 -2.88
CA ALA A 406 7.54 -1.28 -3.23
C ALA A 406 6.36 -0.82 -4.10
N LEU A 407 5.91 -1.69 -4.99
CA LEU A 407 4.74 -1.49 -5.84
C LEU A 407 3.79 -2.70 -5.68
N ALA A 408 2.53 -2.42 -5.36
CA ALA A 408 1.46 -3.41 -5.44
C ALA A 408 0.51 -3.05 -6.58
N VAL A 409 0.35 -3.96 -7.53
CA VAL A 409 -0.68 -3.83 -8.56
C VAL A 409 -1.96 -4.44 -8.02
N THR A 410 -3.00 -3.62 -7.86
CA THR A 410 -4.29 -4.05 -7.32
C THR A 410 -5.44 -3.66 -8.23
N GLY A 411 -6.60 -4.27 -8.05
CA GLY A 411 -7.80 -3.93 -8.80
C GLY A 411 -9.05 -4.42 -8.11
N ASP A 412 -9.98 -3.52 -7.78
CA ASP A 412 -11.20 -3.92 -7.11
C ASP A 412 -12.09 -4.65 -8.11
N LEU A 413 -12.27 -5.95 -7.90
CA LEU A 413 -13.09 -6.81 -8.75
C LEU A 413 -14.54 -6.72 -8.26
N ASP A 414 -15.16 -5.65 -8.71
CA ASP A 414 -16.44 -5.21 -8.19
C ASP A 414 -17.62 -6.09 -8.62
N VAL A 415 -17.68 -6.37 -9.91
CA VAL A 415 -18.78 -7.07 -10.56
C VAL A 415 -18.23 -7.95 -11.67
N LEU A 416 -18.85 -9.11 -11.89
CA LEU A 416 -18.53 -9.97 -13.03
C LEU A 416 -19.62 -9.92 -14.11
N THR A 417 -20.84 -9.56 -13.71
CA THR A 417 -22.05 -9.55 -14.53
C THR A 417 -22.95 -8.34 -14.23
N TRP A 418 -23.92 -8.08 -15.10
CA TRP A 418 -24.99 -7.11 -14.83
C TRP A 418 -25.82 -7.46 -13.60
N TRP A 419 -25.97 -8.75 -13.28
CA TRP A 419 -26.72 -9.20 -12.11
C TRP A 419 -26.04 -8.80 -10.81
N ASP A 420 -24.71 -8.85 -10.76
CA ASP A 420 -23.95 -8.37 -9.60
C ASP A 420 -24.16 -6.87 -9.40
N PHE A 421 -24.18 -6.10 -10.49
CA PHE A 421 -24.45 -4.67 -10.43
C PHE A 421 -25.89 -4.36 -9.98
N LEU A 422 -26.88 -5.09 -10.51
CA LEU A 422 -28.28 -4.91 -10.13
C LEU A 422 -28.50 -5.30 -8.66
N ALA A 423 -27.89 -6.38 -8.19
CA ALA A 423 -27.97 -6.80 -6.79
C ALA A 423 -27.51 -5.68 -5.84
N ARG A 424 -26.50 -4.88 -6.22
CA ARG A 424 -26.07 -3.70 -5.44
C ARG A 424 -27.17 -2.65 -5.29
N LEU A 425 -28.07 -2.50 -6.27
CA LEU A 425 -29.13 -1.48 -6.23
C LEU A 425 -30.29 -1.87 -5.32
N PHE A 426 -30.52 -3.16 -5.12
CA PHE A 426 -31.63 -3.68 -4.31
C PHE A 426 -31.22 -4.00 -2.85
N LEU A 427 -29.92 -4.03 -2.56
CA LEU A 427 -29.36 -4.41 -1.27
C LEU A 427 -28.69 -3.24 -0.51
N ALA A 428 -28.89 -1.99 -0.98
CA ALA A 428 -28.30 -0.76 -0.44
C ALA A 428 -29.28 0.15 0.31
#